data_AF-A0A7Z0WMX8-F1
#
_entry.id   AF-A0A7Z0WMX8-F1
#
_cell.length_a   1.000
_cell.length_b   1.000
_cell.length_c   1.000
_cell.angle_alpha   90.00
_cell.angle_beta   90.00
_cell.angle_gamma   90.00
#
_symmetry.space_group_name_H-M   'P 1'
#
loop_
_entity.id
_entity.type
_entity.pdbx_description
1 polymer ?
#
loop_
_entity_poly.entity_id
_entity_poly.type
_entity_poly.pdbx_seq_one_letter_code
_entity_poly.pdbx_strand_id
1 'polypeptide(L)'
;MPDREPTPEDGPLFRSAHDRADAIDRADGGPEKRRAWTRFVPTALAALAEGFLREALITGAVLFSVIAGVIGATSGDTVWAVICVVSGVVGVVAMLVAVARHWSFGRQWAVILGVFVLQAAVMVAFWQTH
;
A
#
# COMPACT_ATOMS: atom_id res chain seq x y z
N MET A 1 19.07 -17.21 -3.49
CA MET A 1 17.70 -16.99 -4.01
C MET A 1 17.85 -16.79 -5.50
N PRO A 2 17.04 -17.41 -6.37
CA PRO A 2 17.13 -17.17 -7.80
C PRO A 2 16.88 -15.68 -8.08
N ASP A 3 17.78 -15.04 -8.81
CA ASP A 3 17.68 -13.64 -9.23
C ASP A 3 16.40 -13.47 -10.06
N ARG A 4 15.38 -12.88 -9.43
CA ARG A 4 14.13 -12.51 -10.09
C ARG A 4 14.31 -11.10 -10.65
N GLU A 5 14.19 -10.97 -11.97
CA GLU A 5 14.20 -9.66 -12.61
C GLU A 5 13.10 -8.74 -12.03
N PRO A 6 13.41 -7.46 -11.78
CA PRO A 6 12.45 -6.52 -11.23
C PRO A 6 11.27 -6.33 -12.19
N THR A 7 10.06 -6.48 -11.66
CA THR A 7 8.80 -6.42 -12.40
C THR A 7 8.14 -5.03 -12.27
N PRO A 8 7.17 -4.66 -13.15
CA PRO A 8 6.45 -3.38 -13.05
C PRO A 8 5.63 -3.20 -11.77
N GLU A 9 5.42 -4.29 -11.04
CA GLU A 9 4.80 -4.37 -9.72
C GLU A 9 5.72 -3.79 -8.63
N ASP A 10 7.03 -3.82 -8.86
CA ASP A 10 8.05 -3.40 -7.91
C ASP A 10 8.14 -1.87 -7.86
N GLY A 11 8.10 -1.36 -6.63
CA GLY A 11 8.19 0.06 -6.34
C GLY A 11 9.47 0.69 -6.89
N PRO A 12 9.46 2.00 -7.15
CA PRO A 12 10.63 2.71 -7.68
C PRO A 12 11.86 2.55 -6.76
N LEU A 13 11.65 2.44 -5.44
CA LEU A 13 12.73 2.23 -4.49
C LEU A 13 13.32 0.82 -4.58
N PHE A 14 12.50 -0.19 -4.78
CA PHE A 14 12.95 -1.58 -4.94
C PHE A 14 13.80 -1.76 -6.20
N ARG A 15 13.39 -1.15 -7.33
CA ARG A 15 14.22 -1.09 -8.55
C ARG A 15 15.56 -0.39 -8.31
N SER A 16 15.53 0.78 -7.65
CA SER A 16 16.77 1.51 -7.34
C SER A 16 17.69 0.78 -6.36
N ALA A 17 17.15 -0.08 -5.48
CA ALA A 17 17.92 -0.93 -4.60
C ALA A 17 18.56 -2.09 -5.39
N HIS A 18 17.84 -2.70 -6.34
CA HIS A 18 18.38 -3.74 -7.21
C HIS A 18 19.53 -3.21 -8.09
N ASP A 19 19.34 -2.05 -8.73
CA ASP A 19 20.40 -1.41 -9.54
C ASP A 19 21.66 -1.09 -8.71
N ARG A 20 21.46 -0.74 -7.43
CA ARG A 20 22.56 -0.45 -6.48
C ARG A 20 23.22 -1.72 -5.94
N ALA A 21 22.49 -2.82 -5.79
CA ALA A 21 23.05 -4.12 -5.42
C ALA A 21 23.94 -4.67 -6.56
N ASP A 22 23.46 -4.56 -7.80
CA ASP A 22 24.23 -4.87 -9.02
C ASP A 22 25.55 -4.07 -9.09
N ALA A 23 25.53 -2.81 -8.67
CA ALA A 23 26.72 -1.97 -8.61
C ALA A 23 27.71 -2.36 -7.50
N ILE A 24 27.24 -3.02 -6.43
CA ILE A 24 28.09 -3.54 -5.34
C ILE A 24 28.79 -4.83 -5.77
N ASP A 25 28.09 -5.70 -6.51
CA ASP A 25 28.65 -6.95 -7.02
C ASP A 25 29.71 -6.72 -8.12
N ARG A 26 29.57 -5.63 -8.89
CA ARG A 26 30.56 -5.24 -9.91
C ARG A 26 31.75 -4.42 -9.37
N ALA A 27 31.80 -4.10 -8.08
CA ALA A 27 32.86 -3.26 -7.51
C ALA A 27 34.05 -4.12 -7.02
N ASP A 28 35.18 -4.03 -7.74
CA ASP A 28 36.37 -4.85 -7.53
C ASP A 28 37.30 -4.40 -6.36
N GLY A 29 36.93 -3.40 -5.55
CA GLY A 29 37.85 -2.83 -4.54
C GLY A 29 37.22 -2.22 -3.28
N GLY A 30 37.96 -2.29 -2.16
CA GLY A 30 37.49 -1.92 -0.80
C GLY A 30 36.94 -0.50 -0.61
N PRO A 31 37.60 0.58 -1.08
CA PRO A 31 37.10 1.95 -0.91
C PRO A 31 35.82 2.22 -1.71
N GLU A 32 35.73 1.69 -2.93
CA GLU A 32 34.55 1.80 -3.80
C GLU A 32 33.38 0.98 -3.27
N LYS A 33 33.64 -0.25 -2.80
CA LYS A 33 32.64 -1.12 -2.18
C LYS A 33 32.03 -0.49 -0.92
N ARG A 34 32.83 0.20 -0.11
CA ARG A 34 32.36 0.91 1.09
C ARG A 34 31.49 2.13 0.75
N ARG A 35 31.79 2.85 -0.34
CA ARG A 35 30.99 3.98 -0.83
C ARG A 35 29.69 3.52 -1.52
N ALA A 36 29.71 2.36 -2.17
CA ALA A 36 28.52 1.73 -2.72
C ALA A 36 27.57 1.27 -1.62
N TRP A 37 28.10 0.65 -0.55
CA TRP A 37 27.33 0.24 0.63
C TRP A 37 26.63 1.42 1.34
N THR A 38 27.32 2.54 1.55
CA THR A 38 26.71 3.72 2.21
C THR A 38 25.60 4.37 1.38
N ARG A 39 25.62 4.22 0.06
CA ARG A 39 24.50 4.64 -0.82
C ARG A 39 23.38 3.60 -0.91
N PHE A 40 23.70 2.32 -0.81
CA PHE A 40 22.73 1.23 -0.86
C PHE A 40 21.83 1.19 0.39
N VAL A 41 22.42 1.25 1.59
CA VAL A 41 21.70 1.13 2.87
C VAL A 41 20.47 2.04 2.99
N PRO A 42 20.54 3.37 2.77
CA PRO A 42 19.36 4.23 2.90
C PRO A 42 18.28 3.90 1.85
N THR A 43 18.68 3.41 0.68
CA THR A 43 17.77 3.02 -0.40
C THR A 43 17.04 1.72 -0.06
N ALA A 44 17.79 0.74 0.44
CA ALA A 44 17.24 -0.53 0.87
C ALA A 44 16.27 -0.32 2.03
N LEU A 45 16.62 0.52 3.00
CA LEU A 45 15.73 0.90 4.10
C LEU A 45 14.47 1.61 3.61
N ALA A 46 14.59 2.53 2.64
CA ALA A 46 13.44 3.21 2.07
C ALA A 46 12.50 2.24 1.32
N ALA A 47 13.04 1.29 0.56
CA ALA A 47 12.25 0.25 -0.12
C ALA A 47 11.55 -0.68 0.89
N LEU A 48 12.24 -1.02 1.99
CA LEU A 48 11.68 -1.84 3.07
C LEU A 48 10.56 -1.11 3.82
N ALA A 49 10.77 0.18 4.12
CA ALA A 49 9.76 1.04 4.70
C ALA A 49 8.55 1.23 3.78
N GLU A 50 8.77 1.39 2.48
CA GLU A 50 7.70 1.48 1.46
C GLU A 50 6.87 0.18 1.39
N GLY A 51 7.54 -0.98 1.38
CA GLY A 51 6.86 -2.27 1.43
C GLY A 51 6.04 -2.47 2.70
N PHE A 52 6.64 -2.17 3.86
CA PHE A 52 5.95 -2.26 5.15
C PHE A 52 4.77 -1.28 5.25
N LEU A 53 4.96 -0.03 4.82
CA LEU A 53 3.91 0.99 4.83
C LEU A 53 2.74 0.58 3.94
N ARG A 54 3.03 0.03 2.75
CA ARG A 54 2.00 -0.47 1.84
C ARG A 54 1.20 -1.61 2.47
N GLU A 55 1.86 -2.58 3.10
CA GLU A 55 1.19 -3.69 3.77
C GLU A 55 0.30 -3.21 4.94
N ALA A 56 0.85 -2.29 5.75
CA ALA A 56 0.13 -1.67 6.85
C ALA A 56 -1.09 -0.87 6.37
N LEU A 57 -0.97 -0.14 5.24
CA LEU A 57 -2.07 0.62 4.66
C LEU A 57 -3.14 -0.27 4.04
N ILE A 58 -2.78 -1.39 3.40
CA ILE A 58 -3.76 -2.36 2.89
C ILE A 58 -4.55 -2.94 4.07
N THR A 59 -3.85 -3.41 5.10
CA THR A 59 -4.46 -3.93 6.32
C THR A 59 -5.35 -2.88 6.98
N GLY A 60 -4.86 -1.64 7.08
CA GLY A 60 -5.59 -0.50 7.63
C GLY A 60 -6.85 -0.16 6.82
N ALA A 61 -6.77 -0.17 5.48
CA ALA A 61 -7.91 0.12 4.61
C ALA A 61 -9.01 -0.96 4.72
N VAL A 62 -8.61 -2.23 4.81
CA VAL A 62 -9.55 -3.34 5.05
C VAL A 62 -10.20 -3.19 6.41
N LEU A 63 -9.41 -2.96 7.46
CA LEU A 63 -9.93 -2.80 8.82
C LEU A 63 -10.88 -1.61 8.93
N PHE A 64 -10.51 -0.47 8.32
CA PHE A 64 -11.34 0.73 8.32
C PHE A 64 -12.67 0.51 7.59
N SER A 65 -12.66 -0.24 6.49
CA SER A 65 -13.86 -0.63 5.75
C SER A 65 -14.79 -1.53 6.59
N VAL A 66 -14.22 -2.45 7.37
CA VAL A 66 -15.00 -3.29 8.31
C VAL A 66 -15.60 -2.44 9.43
N ILE A 67 -14.82 -1.54 10.03
CA ILE A 67 -15.29 -0.64 11.09
C ILE A 67 -16.44 0.24 10.59
N ALA A 68 -16.29 0.86 9.42
CA ALA A 68 -17.32 1.67 8.80
C ALA A 68 -18.62 0.87 8.60
N GLY A 69 -18.52 -0.35 8.07
CA GLY A 69 -19.67 -1.25 7.90
C GLY A 69 -20.36 -1.59 9.21
N VAL A 70 -19.60 -1.87 10.28
CA VAL A 70 -20.16 -2.15 11.62
C VAL A 70 -20.86 -0.93 12.20
N ILE A 71 -20.24 0.25 12.14
CA ILE A 71 -20.83 1.51 12.64
C ILE A 71 -22.18 1.76 11.95
N GLY A 72 -22.22 1.67 10.62
CA GLY A 72 -23.46 1.83 9.86
C GLY A 72 -24.50 0.77 10.20
N ALA A 73 -24.11 -0.50 10.33
CA ALA A 73 -25.06 -1.57 10.68
C ALA A 73 -25.68 -1.37 12.08
N THR A 74 -24.97 -0.71 12.98
CA THR A 74 -25.43 -0.42 14.35
C THR A 74 -26.11 0.94 14.52
N SER A 75 -26.19 1.78 13.48
CA SER A 75 -26.70 3.16 13.61
C SER A 75 -28.21 3.27 13.83
N GLY A 76 -28.97 2.22 13.53
CA GLY A 76 -30.44 2.24 13.55
C GLY A 76 -31.07 2.92 12.33
N ASP A 77 -30.27 3.52 11.44
CA ASP A 77 -30.72 4.09 10.17
C ASP A 77 -30.41 3.12 9.02
N THR A 78 -31.48 2.63 8.36
CA THR A 78 -31.36 1.64 7.28
C THR A 78 -30.61 2.18 6.06
N VAL A 79 -30.76 3.47 5.75
CA VAL A 79 -30.08 4.11 4.60
C VAL A 79 -28.58 4.17 4.86
N TRP A 80 -28.18 4.64 6.04
CA TRP A 80 -26.76 4.70 6.41
C TRP A 80 -26.13 3.33 6.63
N ALA A 81 -26.89 2.35 7.14
CA ALA A 81 -26.44 0.97 7.23
C ALA A 81 -26.07 0.43 5.84
N VAL A 82 -26.95 0.62 4.84
CA VAL A 82 -26.69 0.17 3.47
C VAL A 82 -25.48 0.90 2.86
N ILE A 83 -25.40 2.23 3.01
CA ILE A 83 -24.30 3.02 2.45
C ILE A 83 -22.95 2.55 3.02
N CYS A 84 -22.84 2.43 4.34
CA CYS A 84 -21.61 2.04 5.03
C CYS A 84 -21.19 0.60 4.73
N VAL A 85 -22.16 -0.33 4.64
CA VAL A 85 -21.87 -1.73 4.30
C VAL A 85 -21.41 -1.84 2.84
N VAL A 86 -22.11 -1.19 1.91
CA VAL A 86 -21.74 -1.23 0.48
C VAL A 86 -20.38 -0.56 0.26
N SER A 87 -20.12 0.60 0.87
CA SER A 87 -18.81 1.26 0.75
C SER A 87 -17.70 0.39 1.36
N GLY A 88 -17.95 -0.25 2.50
CA GLY A 88 -17.06 -1.22 3.13
C GLY A 88 -16.69 -2.37 2.19
N VAL A 89 -17.69 -3.04 1.61
CA VAL A 89 -17.49 -4.14 0.67
C VAL A 89 -16.72 -3.69 -0.57
N VAL A 90 -17.08 -2.54 -1.15
CA VAL A 90 -16.37 -1.98 -2.32
C VAL A 90 -14.90 -1.70 -1.99
N GLY A 91 -14.60 -1.14 -0.82
CA GLY A 91 -13.23 -0.88 -0.38
C GLY A 91 -12.39 -2.16 -0.25
N VAL A 92 -12.95 -3.20 0.37
CA VAL A 92 -12.28 -4.50 0.51
C VAL A 92 -12.07 -5.17 -0.85
N VAL A 93 -13.09 -5.22 -1.70
CA VAL A 93 -13.01 -5.83 -3.03
C VAL A 93 -11.98 -5.10 -3.89
N ALA A 94 -11.97 -3.76 -3.87
CA ALA A 94 -10.98 -2.97 -4.61
C ALA A 94 -9.54 -3.33 -4.19
N MET A 95 -9.28 -3.51 -2.89
CA MET A 95 -7.97 -3.96 -2.40
C MET A 95 -7.61 -5.36 -2.87
N LEU A 96 -8.52 -6.31 -2.70
CA LEU A 96 -8.29 -7.69 -3.11
C LEU A 96 -8.01 -7.77 -4.61
N VAL A 97 -8.75 -7.01 -5.43
CA VAL A 97 -8.53 -6.95 -6.88
C VAL A 97 -7.18 -6.32 -7.20
N ALA A 98 -6.80 -5.20 -6.56
CA ALA A 98 -5.53 -4.53 -6.81
C ALA A 98 -4.31 -5.40 -6.45
N VAL A 99 -4.43 -6.22 -5.40
CA VAL A 99 -3.41 -7.18 -4.99
C VAL A 99 -3.41 -8.40 -5.92
N ALA A 100 -4.57 -9.04 -6.14
CA ALA A 100 -4.69 -10.27 -6.95
C ALA A 100 -4.38 -10.05 -8.44
N ARG A 101 -4.68 -8.87 -8.98
CA ARG A 101 -4.35 -8.51 -10.37
C ARG A 101 -2.92 -8.01 -10.52
N HIS A 102 -2.11 -8.03 -9.47
CA HIS A 102 -0.72 -7.60 -9.53
C HIS A 102 -0.58 -6.20 -10.15
N TRP A 103 -1.41 -5.26 -9.69
CA TRP A 103 -1.40 -3.91 -10.24
C TRP A 103 -0.06 -3.22 -10.00
N SER A 104 0.32 -2.33 -10.92
CA SER A 104 1.54 -1.54 -10.77
C SER A 104 1.51 -0.76 -9.47
N PHE A 105 2.70 -0.52 -8.91
CA PHE A 105 2.87 0.19 -7.64
C PHE A 105 2.02 1.47 -7.53
N GLY A 106 2.07 2.32 -8.55
CA GLY A 106 1.28 3.56 -8.56
C GLY A 106 -0.23 3.34 -8.58
N ARG A 107 -0.71 2.29 -9.24
CA ARG A 107 -2.14 1.92 -9.25
C ARG A 107 -2.60 1.40 -7.89
N GLN A 108 -1.79 0.61 -7.18
CA GLN A 108 -2.12 0.16 -5.83
C GLN A 108 -2.20 1.33 -4.85
N TRP A 109 -1.28 2.29 -4.93
CA TRP A 109 -1.35 3.52 -4.13
C TRP A 109 -2.59 4.35 -4.43
N ALA A 110 -2.97 4.47 -5.71
CA ALA A 110 -4.20 5.17 -6.08
C ALA A 110 -5.45 4.49 -5.48
N VAL A 111 -5.50 3.15 -5.45
CA VAL A 111 -6.59 2.41 -4.81
C VAL A 111 -6.56 2.61 -3.29
N ILE A 112 -5.39 2.56 -2.65
CA ILE A 112 -5.22 2.79 -1.20
C ILE A 112 -5.74 4.16 -0.82
N LEU A 113 -5.26 5.21 -1.48
CA LEU A 113 -5.73 6.57 -1.24
C LEU A 113 -7.22 6.71 -1.55
N GLY A 114 -7.70 6.13 -2.65
CA GLY A 114 -9.11 6.18 -3.02
C GLY A 114 -10.02 5.55 -1.97
N VAL A 115 -9.67 4.37 -1.45
CA VAL A 115 -10.43 3.71 -0.39
C VAL A 115 -10.40 4.52 0.91
N PHE A 116 -9.23 5.05 1.31
CA PHE A 116 -9.14 5.91 2.49
C PHE A 116 -10.00 7.16 2.38
N VAL A 117 -9.93 7.87 1.24
CA VAL A 117 -10.73 9.08 0.99
C VAL A 117 -12.22 8.74 0.98
N LEU A 118 -12.62 7.65 0.32
CA LEU A 118 -14.02 7.21 0.29
C LEU A 118 -14.54 6.92 1.70
N GLN A 119 -13.82 6.11 2.48
CA GLN A 119 -14.25 5.76 3.83
C GLN A 119 -14.28 6.98 4.76
N ALA A 120 -13.29 7.87 4.66
CA ALA A 120 -13.28 9.12 5.40
C ALA A 120 -14.47 10.01 5.04
N ALA A 121 -14.79 10.16 3.75
CA ALA A 121 -15.93 10.94 3.28
C ALA A 121 -17.27 10.37 3.77
N VAL A 122 -17.45 9.04 3.66
CA VAL A 122 -18.65 8.36 4.17
C VAL A 122 -18.80 8.59 5.67
N MET A 123 -17.70 8.48 6.43
CA MET A 123 -17.75 8.61 7.88
C MET A 123 -17.97 10.06 8.33
N VAL A 124 -17.36 11.04 7.66
CA VAL A 124 -17.63 12.46 7.91
C VAL A 124 -19.09 12.79 7.61
N ALA A 125 -19.63 12.30 6.48
CA ALA A 125 -21.02 12.54 6.12
C ALA A 125 -22.01 11.87 7.09
N PHE A 126 -21.68 10.65 7.56
CA PHE A 126 -22.44 9.99 8.62
C PHE A 126 -22.50 10.86 9.88
N TRP A 127 -21.36 11.33 10.37
CA TRP A 127 -21.26 12.20 11.56
C TRP A 127 -21.90 13.58 11.42
N GLN A 128 -22.06 14.10 10.20
CA GLN A 128 -22.76 15.37 10.00
C GLN A 128 -24.28 15.22 9.97
N THR A 129 -24.78 14.00 9.81
CA THR A 129 -26.21 13.71 9.67
C THR A 129 -26.80 12.97 10.87
N HIS A 130 -25.96 12.56 11.83
CA HIS A 130 -26.30 11.87 13.08
C HIS A 130 -25.61 12.56 14.25
#